data_AF-A0A5C8AJL1-F1
#
_entry.id   AF-A0A5C8AJL1-F1
#
_cell.length_a   1.000
_cell.length_b   1.000
_cell.length_c   1.000
_cell.angle_alpha   90.00
_cell.angle_beta   90.00
_cell.angle_gamma   90.00
#
_symmetry.space_group_name_H-M   'P 1'
#
loop_
_entity.id
_entity.type
_entity.pdbx_description
1 polymer ?
#
loop_
_entity_poly.entity_id
_entity_poly.type
_entity_poly.pdbx_seq_one_letter_code
_entity_poly.pdbx_strand_id
1 'polypeptide(L)' 'MSTTTVWAIDPSHSEVQFKVKHLVISTVTGQFTDFTGALHTTD' A
#
# COMPACT_ATOMS: atom_id res chain seq x y z
N MET A 1 -3.70 16.51 24.79
CA MET A 1 -3.35 17.23 23.54
C MET A 1 -3.07 16.16 22.52
N SER A 2 -3.71 16.24 21.35
CA SER A 2 -3.58 15.22 20.32
C SER A 2 -2.27 15.45 19.55
N THR A 3 -1.42 14.43 19.48
CA THR A 3 -0.11 14.53 18.80
C THR A 3 -0.22 13.83 17.46
N THR A 4 0.08 14.56 16.38
CA THR A 4 0.13 13.97 15.04
C THR A 4 1.54 13.49 14.74
N THR A 5 1.67 12.18 14.56
CA THR A 5 2.91 11.52 14.14
C THR A 5 2.85 11.21 12.65
N VAL A 6 3.92 11.53 11.93
CA VAL A 6 4.06 11.24 10.50
C VAL A 6 5.03 10.07 10.30
N TRP A 7 4.59 9.06 9.56
CA TRP A 7 5.36 7.86 9.25
C TRP A 7 5.60 7.78 7.74
N ALA A 8 6.85 7.75 7.29
CA ALA A 8 7.17 7.57 5.88
C ALA A 8 7.13 6.07 5.52
N ILE A 9 6.59 5.74 4.34
CA ILE A 9 6.58 4.37 3.83
C ILE A 9 7.96 4.05 3.23
N ASP A 10 8.59 2.98 3.69
CA ASP A 10 9.85 2.47 3.14
C ASP A 10 9.58 1.51 1.97
N PRO A 11 10.02 1.82 0.75
CA PRO A 11 9.83 0.96 -0.42
C PRO A 11 10.50 -0.41 -0.34
N SER A 12 11.56 -0.57 0.47
CA SER A 12 12.28 -1.84 0.59
C SER A 12 11.57 -2.89 1.45
N HIS A 13 10.61 -2.45 2.27
CA HIS A 13 9.84 -3.29 3.19
C HIS A 13 8.33 -3.20 2.99
N SER A 14 7.88 -2.59 1.89
CA SER A 14 6.48 -2.40 1.58
C SER A 14 6.20 -2.86 0.15
N GLU A 15 4.97 -3.30 -0.12
CA GLU A 15 4.54 -3.65 -1.48
C GLU A 15 3.09 -3.25 -1.70
N VAL A 16 2.78 -2.82 -2.93
CA VAL A 16 1.42 -2.46 -3.34
C VAL A 16 0.97 -3.44 -4.42
N GLN A 17 0.25 -4.47 -4.00
CA GLN A 17 -0.27 -5.52 -4.88
C GLN A 17 -1.76 -5.32 -5.18
N PHE A 18 -2.18 -5.78 -6.36
CA PHE A 18 -3.60 -5.88 -6.72
C PHE A 18 -3.91 -7.25 -7.30
N LYS A 19 -5.17 -7.65 -7.14
CA LYS A 19 -5.68 -8.93 -7.61
C LYS A 19 -7.09 -8.76 -8.17
N VAL A 20 -7.26 -9.07 -9.45
CA VAL A 20 -8.55 -8.94 -10.16
C VAL A 20 -8.97 -10.30 -10.68
N LYS A 21 -10.15 -10.76 -10.23
CA LYS A 21 -10.77 -11.99 -10.75
C LYS A 21 -11.34 -11.73 -12.14
N HIS A 22 -11.08 -12.63 -13.07
CA HIS A 22 -11.63 -12.60 -14.42
C HIS A 22 -12.49 -13.84 -14.66
N LEU A 23 -13.81 -13.63 -14.71
CA LEU A 23 -14.84 -14.64 -14.95
C LEU A 23 -14.71 -15.91 -14.08
N VAL A 24 -14.27 -15.78 -12.81
CA VAL A 24 -14.16 -16.89 -11.82
C VAL A 24 -13.11 -17.97 -12.14
N ILE A 25 -12.53 -17.95 -13.34
CA ILE A 25 -11.61 -19.00 -13.82
C ILE A 25 -10.16 -18.56 -13.65
N SER A 26 -9.86 -17.28 -13.90
CA SER A 26 -8.51 -16.75 -13.81
C SER A 26 -8.45 -15.57 -12.86
N THR A 27 -7.24 -15.29 -12.39
CA THR A 27 -6.98 -14.13 -11.57
C THR A 27 -5.73 -13.45 -12.07
N VAL A 28 -5.87 -12.17 -12.39
CA VAL A 28 -4.74 -11.30 -12.75
C VAL A 28 -4.19 -10.72 -11.46
N THR A 29 -2.95 -11.06 -11.15
CA THR A 29 -2.19 -10.47 -10.04
C THR A 29 -1.17 -9.52 -10.63
N GLY A 30 -1.05 -8.33 -10.05
CA GLY A 30 -0.02 -7.37 -10.41
C GLY A 30 0.44 -6.59 -9.18
N GLN A 31 1.49 -5.79 -9.36
CA GLN A 31 2.05 -4.93 -8.33
C GLN A 31 2.52 -3.62 -8.94
N PHE A 32 2.51 -2.56 -8.15
CA PHE A 32 3.17 -1.30 -8.47
C PHE A 32 4.59 -1.33 -7.92
N THR A 33 5.59 -1.21 -8.79
CA THR A 33 7.02 -1.29 -8.42
C THR A 33 7.61 0.05 -8.00
N ASP A 34 6.94 1.15 -8.33
CA ASP A 34 7.35 2.50 -7.97
C ASP A 34 6.20 3.16 -7.20
N PHE A 35 6.43 3.40 -5.90
CA PHE A 35 5.47 4.02 -5.02
C PHE A 35 6.17 4.75 -3.88
N THR A 36 5.52 5.80 -3.39
CA THR A 36 5.93 6.59 -2.23
C THR A 36 4.69 6.98 -1.43
N GLY A 37 4.82 7.13 -0.11
CA GLY A 37 3.70 7.59 0.72
C GLY A 37 4.10 7.92 2.15
N ALA A 38 3.18 8.57 2.86
CA ALA A 38 3.30 8.86 4.28
C ALA A 38 1.95 8.67 4.98
N LEU A 39 1.99 8.24 6.24
CA LEU A 39 0.83 8.03 7.11
C LEU A 39 0.84 9.08 8.21
N HIS A 40 -0.31 9.68 8.47
CA HIS A 40 -0.50 10.62 9.57
C HIS A 40 -1.39 9.94 10.61
N THR A 41 -0.85 9.69 11.79
CA THR A 41 -1.59 9.12 12.92
C THR A 41 -1.74 10.18 13.99
N THR A 42 -2.90 10.22 14.62
CA THR A 42 -3.23 11.20 15.65
C THR A 42 -3.67 10.43 16.88
N ASP A 43 -3.03 10.70 18.03
CA ASP A 43 -3.35 10.10 19.34
C ASP A 43 -4.58 10.75 19.99
#